data_AF-U5DAF4-F1
#
_entry.id   AF-U5DAF4-F1
#
_cell.length_a   1.000
_cell.length_b   1.000
_cell.length_c   1.000
_cell.angle_alpha   90.00
_cell.angle_beta   90.00
_cell.angle_gamma   90.00
#
_symmetry.space_group_name_H-M   'P 1'
#
loop_
_entity.id
_entity.type
_entity.pdbx_description
1 polymer ?
#
loop_
_entity_poly.entity_id
_entity_poly.type
_entity_poly.pdbx_seq_one_letter_code
_entity_poly.pdbx_strand_id
1 'polypeptide(L)'
;MPTAVDSTVMLPPPIEASTMVPPHLRPKPDTVKYLEDVPVIDLSPLQTPNSHDLADIVAQEKRKVARNPNMPWGYNESDHTNNIRDWAEVFDFMLNKELSIPASLEPDCQETSTLHNQWPENPADFRFY
;
A
#
# COMPACT_ATOMS: atom_id res chain seq x y z
N MET A 1 23.69 31.02 -35.23
CA MET A 1 23.96 29.71 -34.60
C MET A 1 22.81 29.41 -33.65
N PRO A 2 22.01 28.37 -33.84
CA PRO A 2 21.00 28.00 -32.85
C PRO A 2 21.69 27.27 -31.68
N THR A 3 21.44 27.74 -30.47
CA THR A 3 21.88 27.13 -29.21
C THR A 3 21.19 25.78 -29.05
N ALA A 4 21.96 24.70 -28.86
CA ALA A 4 21.41 23.39 -28.58
C ALA A 4 20.69 23.41 -27.22
N VAL A 5 19.40 23.09 -27.23
CA VAL A 5 18.64 22.78 -26.02
C VAL A 5 19.11 21.41 -25.53
N ASP A 6 19.66 21.38 -24.32
CA ASP A 6 20.01 20.15 -23.61
C ASP A 6 18.70 19.43 -23.22
N SER A 7 18.24 18.57 -24.11
CA SER A 7 17.13 17.66 -23.88
C SER A 7 17.63 16.43 -23.11
N THR A 8 18.18 16.64 -21.91
CA THR A 8 18.31 15.55 -20.94
C THR A 8 16.91 15.25 -20.41
N VAL A 9 16.15 14.48 -21.19
CA VAL A 9 14.92 13.82 -20.72
C VAL A 9 15.39 12.85 -19.64
N MET A 10 15.18 13.23 -18.38
CA MET A 10 15.42 12.35 -17.24
C MET A 10 14.47 11.16 -17.39
N LEU A 11 14.97 10.04 -17.91
CA LEU A 11 14.21 8.81 -17.98
C LEU A 11 13.79 8.44 -16.55
N PRO A 12 12.51 8.06 -16.33
CA PRO A 12 12.11 7.55 -15.03
C PRO A 12 12.98 6.33 -14.68
N PRO A 13 13.31 6.12 -13.39
CA PRO A 13 14.11 4.98 -12.98
C PRO A 13 13.46 3.67 -13.46
N PRO A 14 14.27 2.64 -13.80
CA PRO A 14 13.75 1.34 -14.19
C PRO A 14 12.84 0.77 -13.10
N ILE A 15 11.69 0.25 -13.51
CA ILE A 15 10.78 -0.46 -12.60
C ILE A 15 11.33 -1.88 -12.40
N GLU A 16 11.34 -2.36 -11.15
CA GLU A 16 11.79 -3.70 -10.78
C GLU A 16 11.01 -4.79 -11.54
N ALA A 17 11.71 -5.78 -12.09
CA ALA A 17 11.10 -6.80 -12.95
C ALA A 17 9.99 -7.61 -12.25
N SER A 18 10.06 -7.76 -10.92
CA SER A 18 9.05 -8.44 -10.09
C SER A 18 7.69 -7.74 -10.06
N THR A 19 7.65 -6.46 -10.44
CA THR A 19 6.42 -5.64 -10.52
C THR A 19 5.92 -5.47 -11.96
N MET A 20 6.62 -6.05 -12.94
CA MET A 20 6.25 -5.96 -14.34
C MET A 20 5.24 -7.04 -14.71
N VAL A 21 4.00 -6.62 -14.98
CA VAL A 21 2.97 -7.53 -15.53
C VAL A 21 3.45 -8.08 -16.89
N PRO A 22 3.39 -9.41 -17.12
CA PRO A 22 3.75 -10.02 -18.41
C PRO A 22 2.93 -9.43 -19.57
N PRO A 23 3.53 -9.22 -20.77
CA PRO A 23 2.85 -8.54 -21.88
C PRO A 23 1.48 -9.13 -22.26
N HIS A 24 1.31 -10.45 -22.15
CA HIS A 24 0.07 -11.14 -22.49
C HIS A 24 -1.06 -10.97 -21.46
N LEU A 25 -0.74 -10.52 -20.23
CA LEU A 25 -1.71 -10.20 -19.18
C LEU A 25 -2.01 -8.69 -19.09
N ARG A 26 -1.33 -7.86 -19.88
CA ARG A 26 -1.56 -6.41 -19.88
C ARG A 26 -2.91 -6.11 -20.55
N PRO A 27 -3.62 -5.06 -20.08
CA PRO A 27 -4.82 -4.59 -20.76
C PRO A 27 -4.53 -4.30 -22.23
N LYS A 28 -5.42 -4.75 -23.11
CA LYS A 28 -5.33 -4.40 -24.54
C LYS A 28 -5.71 -2.94 -24.71
N PRO A 29 -4.97 -2.14 -25.51
CA PRO A 29 -5.27 -0.73 -25.74
C PRO A 29 -6.74 -0.50 -26.15
N ASP A 30 -7.27 -1.38 -26.99
CA ASP A 30 -8.64 -1.30 -27.52
C ASP A 30 -9.73 -1.57 -26.47
N THR A 31 -9.36 -2.00 -25.25
CA THR A 31 -10.29 -2.28 -24.13
C THR A 31 -10.31 -1.15 -23.10
N VAL A 32 -9.45 -0.15 -23.23
CA VAL A 32 -9.39 0.99 -22.32
C VAL A 32 -10.60 1.89 -22.59
N LYS A 33 -11.55 1.93 -21.65
CA LYS A 33 -12.63 2.92 -21.66
C LYS A 33 -12.08 4.22 -21.07
N TYR A 34 -12.10 5.28 -21.85
CA TYR A 34 -11.91 6.62 -21.32
C TYR A 34 -13.15 6.98 -20.51
N LEU A 35 -12.95 7.30 -19.24
CA LEU A 35 -14.02 7.81 -18.40
C LEU A 35 -14.20 9.29 -18.75
N GLU A 36 -15.26 9.60 -19.49
CA GLU A 36 -15.69 10.98 -19.71
C GLU A 36 -16.27 11.53 -18.38
N ASP A 37 -16.01 12.79 -18.06
CA ASP A 37 -16.54 13.50 -16.89
C ASP A 37 -16.09 13.02 -15.49
N VAL A 38 -14.91 12.40 -15.34
CA VAL A 38 -14.34 12.13 -14.01
C VAL A 38 -13.91 13.45 -13.34
N PRO A 39 -14.42 13.79 -12.15
CA PRO A 39 -14.02 15.00 -11.46
C PRO A 39 -12.53 14.97 -11.11
N VAL A 40 -11.82 16.06 -11.44
CA VAL A 40 -10.42 16.25 -11.04
C VAL A 40 -10.39 16.89 -9.65
N ILE A 41 -9.84 16.18 -8.67
CA ILE A 41 -9.65 16.69 -7.31
C ILE A 41 -8.25 17.28 -7.20
N ASP A 42 -8.17 18.56 -6.82
CA ASP A 42 -6.89 19.21 -6.53
C ASP A 42 -6.33 18.74 -5.18
N LEU A 43 -5.22 18.00 -5.21
CA LEU A 43 -4.52 17.49 -4.02
C LEU A 43 -3.31 18.35 -3.62
N SER A 44 -3.01 19.44 -4.33
CA SER A 44 -1.93 20.37 -3.97
C SER A 44 -2.00 20.88 -2.52
N PRO A 45 -3.19 21.13 -1.93
CA PRO A 45 -3.29 21.55 -0.53
C PRO A 45 -2.81 20.52 0.51
N LEU A 46 -2.66 19.25 0.12
CA LEU A 46 -2.22 18.17 1.03
C LEU A 46 -0.70 18.03 1.12
N GLN A 47 0.06 18.79 0.31
CA GLN A 47 1.53 18.71 0.30
C GLN A 47 2.12 19.48 1.49
N THR A 48 2.81 18.79 2.40
CA THR A 48 3.50 19.39 3.55
C THR A 48 4.98 19.66 3.24
N PRO A 49 5.54 20.82 3.65
CA PRO A 49 6.86 21.28 3.17
C PRO A 49 8.10 20.62 3.80
N ASN A 50 7.97 19.71 4.78
CA ASN A 50 9.11 19.08 5.47
C ASN A 50 9.07 17.55 5.33
N SER A 51 9.33 17.02 4.12
CA SER A 51 9.08 15.59 3.84
C SER A 51 10.21 14.63 4.23
N HIS A 52 11.46 15.09 4.40
CA HIS A 52 12.60 14.16 4.56
C HIS A 52 12.62 13.51 5.95
N ASP A 53 12.49 14.30 7.03
CA ASP A 53 12.43 13.77 8.40
C ASP A 53 11.14 12.95 8.65
N LEU A 54 10.06 13.29 7.95
CA LEU A 54 8.80 12.54 8.00
C LEU A 54 8.91 11.17 7.33
N ALA A 55 9.73 11.03 6.28
CA ALA A 55 9.86 9.77 5.56
C ALA A 55 10.44 8.66 6.46
N ASP A 56 11.46 8.97 7.26
CA ASP A 56 12.08 8.02 8.19
C ASP A 56 11.12 7.64 9.32
N ILE A 57 10.39 8.62 9.87
CA ILE A 57 9.36 8.40 10.89
C ILE A 57 8.26 7.48 10.32
N VAL A 58 7.76 7.77 9.11
CA VAL A 58 6.74 6.97 8.44
C VAL A 58 7.25 5.55 8.19
N ALA A 59 8.47 5.37 7.71
CA ALA A 59 9.06 4.06 7.49
C ALA A 59 9.27 3.27 8.80
N GLN A 60 9.57 3.94 9.90
CA GLN A 60 9.66 3.32 11.23
C GLN A 60 8.29 2.89 11.74
N GLU A 61 7.27 3.74 11.64
CA GLU A 61 5.91 3.43 12.08
C GLU A 61 5.29 2.29 11.25
N LYS A 62 5.46 2.30 9.92
CA LYS A 62 5.04 1.20 9.03
C LYS A 62 5.61 -0.16 9.46
N ARG A 63 6.89 -0.20 9.82
CA ARG A 63 7.54 -1.43 10.31
C ARG A 63 6.99 -1.94 11.63
N LYS A 64 6.58 -1.05 12.54
CA LYS A 64 5.98 -1.44 13.83
C LYS A 64 4.66 -2.18 13.66
N VAL A 65 3.90 -1.85 12.61
CA VAL A 65 2.58 -2.41 12.31
C VAL A 65 2.59 -3.36 11.10
N ALA A 66 3.77 -3.86 10.72
CA ALA A 66 3.90 -4.81 9.64
C ALA A 66 3.21 -6.14 9.95
N ARG A 67 2.57 -6.72 8.92
CA ARG A 67 1.95 -8.05 9.04
C ARG A 67 2.96 -9.09 9.53
N ASN A 68 2.48 -10.03 10.33
CA ASN A 68 3.27 -11.13 10.84
C ASN A 68 2.41 -12.41 10.91
N PRO A 69 3.00 -13.60 11.08
CA PRO A 69 2.23 -14.84 11.08
C PRO A 69 1.09 -14.92 12.11
N ASN A 70 1.16 -14.12 13.19
CA ASN A 70 0.15 -14.09 14.24
C ASN A 70 -0.91 -12.99 14.01
N MET A 71 -0.67 -12.05 13.10
CA MET A 71 -1.56 -10.93 12.81
C MET A 71 -1.75 -10.80 11.29
N PRO A 72 -2.91 -11.26 10.75
CA PRO A 72 -3.12 -11.33 9.32
C PRO A 72 -3.33 -9.96 8.65
N TRP A 73 -3.62 -8.91 9.44
CA TRP A 73 -3.78 -7.53 9.00
C TRP A 73 -2.64 -6.63 9.51
N GLY A 74 -2.51 -5.45 8.90
CA GLY A 74 -1.40 -4.52 9.10
C GLY A 74 -0.74 -4.11 7.78
N TYR A 75 0.42 -3.46 7.89
CA TYR A 75 1.20 -2.95 6.77
C TYR A 75 1.85 -4.08 5.96
N ASN A 76 1.74 -4.00 4.63
CA ASN A 76 2.41 -4.86 3.66
C ASN A 76 2.81 -4.06 2.41
N GLU A 77 4.06 -4.16 1.98
CA GLU A 77 4.61 -3.49 0.80
C GLU A 77 4.90 -4.44 -0.37
N SER A 78 4.65 -5.72 -0.16
CA SER A 78 4.93 -6.79 -1.13
C SER A 78 3.70 -7.65 -1.28
N ASP A 79 2.54 -7.03 -1.48
CA ASP A 79 1.35 -7.79 -1.85
C ASP A 79 1.50 -8.35 -3.26
N HIS A 80 0.86 -9.48 -3.54
CA HIS A 80 1.00 -10.16 -4.82
C HIS A 80 -0.35 -10.55 -5.39
N THR A 81 -0.66 -10.05 -6.59
CA THR A 81 -1.77 -10.53 -7.39
C THR A 81 -1.24 -11.51 -8.45
N ASN A 82 -1.65 -12.78 -8.39
CA ASN A 82 -1.19 -13.85 -9.28
C ASN A 82 0.36 -14.02 -9.31
N ASN A 83 1.02 -13.98 -8.14
CA ASN A 83 2.48 -14.08 -7.99
C ASN A 83 3.28 -12.92 -8.63
N ILE A 84 2.62 -11.85 -9.04
CA ILE A 84 3.27 -10.61 -9.49
C ILE A 84 3.14 -9.61 -8.35
N ARG A 85 4.26 -8.97 -7.96
CA ARG A 85 4.24 -7.99 -6.88
C ARG A 85 3.45 -6.77 -7.34
N ASP A 86 2.48 -6.36 -6.55
CA ASP A 86 1.72 -5.16 -6.81
C ASP A 86 2.56 -3.93 -6.47
N TRP A 87 2.47 -2.89 -7.30
CA TRP A 87 3.14 -1.61 -7.04
C TRP A 87 2.29 -0.75 -6.10
N ALA A 88 1.97 -1.31 -4.94
CA ALA A 88 1.15 -0.69 -3.91
C ALA A 88 1.65 -1.13 -2.53
N GLU A 89 1.51 -0.22 -1.58
CA GLU A 89 1.62 -0.52 -0.16
C GLU A 89 0.21 -0.52 0.43
N VAL A 90 -0.10 -1.54 1.23
CA VAL A 90 -1.44 -1.75 1.79
C VAL A 90 -1.36 -1.79 3.31
N PHE A 91 -2.26 -1.09 3.98
CA PHE A 91 -2.47 -1.21 5.42
C PHE A 91 -3.89 -1.71 5.65
N ASP A 92 -4.01 -2.99 5.98
CA ASP A 92 -5.30 -3.61 6.30
C ASP A 92 -5.59 -3.48 7.79
N PHE A 93 -6.85 -3.23 8.14
CA PHE A 93 -7.32 -3.19 9.51
C PHE A 93 -8.78 -3.61 9.59
N MET A 94 -9.21 -4.05 10.76
CA MET A 94 -10.63 -4.30 11.03
C MET A 94 -11.32 -3.04 11.53
N LEU A 95 -12.55 -2.81 11.09
CA LEU A 95 -13.37 -1.75 11.70
C LEU A 95 -13.78 -2.09 13.13
N ASN A 96 -14.01 -3.37 13.42
CA ASN A 96 -14.33 -3.82 14.76
C ASN A 96 -13.09 -3.74 15.65
N LYS A 97 -13.29 -3.32 16.90
CA LYS A 97 -12.23 -3.20 17.90
C LYS A 97 -11.48 -4.52 18.14
N GLU A 98 -12.21 -5.63 18.15
CA GLU A 98 -11.71 -6.96 18.53
C GLU A 98 -12.43 -8.03 17.70
N LEU A 99 -11.73 -9.10 17.34
CA LEU A 99 -12.30 -10.28 16.69
C LEU A 99 -11.88 -11.53 17.45
N SER A 100 -12.87 -12.32 17.88
CA SER A 100 -12.62 -13.63 18.49
C SER A 100 -12.69 -14.71 17.43
N ILE A 101 -11.63 -15.50 17.32
CA ILE A 101 -11.52 -16.64 16.41
C ILE A 101 -11.14 -17.91 17.21
N PRO A 102 -11.43 -19.12 16.72
CA PRO A 102 -10.87 -20.33 17.29
C PRO A 102 -9.33 -20.25 17.32
N ALA A 103 -8.72 -20.71 18.42
CA ALA A 103 -7.27 -20.72 18.57
C ALA A 103 -6.58 -21.76 17.65
N SER A 104 -7.35 -22.72 17.15
CA SER A 104 -6.90 -23.76 16.22
C SER A 104 -7.98 -24.06 15.17
N LEU A 105 -7.56 -24.65 14.04
CA LEU A 105 -8.46 -25.16 12.99
C LEU A 105 -9.04 -26.55 13.32
N GLU A 106 -8.72 -27.11 14.49
CA GLU A 106 -9.29 -28.39 14.93
C GLU A 106 -10.81 -28.30 15.11
N PRO A 107 -11.59 -29.30 14.64
CA PRO A 107 -13.06 -29.24 14.62
C PRO A 107 -13.72 -29.05 15.99
N ASP A 108 -13.04 -29.43 17.07
CA ASP A 108 -13.51 -29.40 18.46
C ASP A 108 -12.77 -28.39 19.33
N CYS A 109 -12.01 -27.46 18.71
CA CYS A 109 -11.31 -26.41 19.43
C CYS A 109 -12.30 -25.52 20.22
N GLN A 110 -12.23 -25.59 21.55
CA GLN A 110 -13.00 -24.73 22.45
C GLN A 110 -12.25 -23.46 22.86
N GLU A 111 -10.94 -23.41 22.60
CA GLU A 111 -10.12 -22.25 22.91
C GLU A 111 -10.31 -21.17 21.83
N THR A 112 -10.40 -19.92 22.27
CA THR A 112 -10.52 -18.77 21.38
C THR A 112 -9.34 -17.85 21.53
N SER A 113 -8.82 -17.35 20.42
CA SER A 113 -7.84 -16.27 20.37
C SER A 113 -8.55 -14.97 20.02
N THR A 114 -8.19 -13.89 20.71
CA THR A 114 -8.70 -12.55 20.40
C THR A 114 -7.66 -11.77 19.62
N LEU A 115 -8.06 -11.25 18.46
CA LEU A 115 -7.22 -10.43 17.60
C LEU A 115 -7.64 -8.96 17.71
N HIS A 116 -6.65 -8.07 17.65
CA HIS A 116 -6.83 -6.62 17.66
C HIS A 116 -6.02 -5.99 16.53
N ASN A 117 -6.43 -4.80 16.08
CA ASN A 117 -5.62 -4.03 15.13
C ASN A 117 -4.33 -3.56 15.78
N GLN A 118 -3.24 -3.60 15.01
CA GLN A 118 -1.99 -2.93 15.34
C GLN A 118 -2.01 -1.55 14.70
N TRP A 119 -2.11 -0.51 15.52
CA TRP A 119 -2.14 0.88 15.07
C TRP A 119 -0.77 1.52 15.20
N PRO A 120 -0.35 2.37 14.24
CA PRO A 120 0.85 3.17 14.41
C PRO A 120 0.66 4.13 15.60
N GLU A 121 1.76 4.50 16.23
CA GLU A 121 1.77 5.43 17.36
C GLU A 121 1.77 6.88 16.86
N ASN A 122 2.34 7.11 15.67
CA ASN A 122 2.39 8.40 15.01
C ASN A 122 1.79 8.32 13.60
N PRO A 123 0.82 9.18 13.25
CA PRO A 123 0.23 10.24 14.07
C PRO A 123 -0.82 9.71 15.07
N ALA A 124 -0.97 10.40 16.21
CA ALA A 124 -1.80 9.94 17.33
C ALA A 124 -3.30 9.83 16.98
N ASP A 125 -3.73 10.59 15.97
CA ASP A 125 -5.09 10.65 15.42
C ASP A 125 -5.32 9.70 14.24
N PHE A 126 -4.37 8.81 13.93
CA PHE A 126 -4.53 7.83 12.86
C PHE A 126 -5.61 6.76 13.14
N ARG A 127 -6.01 6.59 14.40
CA ARG A 127 -6.91 5.51 14.83
C ARG A 127 -8.36 5.84 14.49
N PHE A 128 -9.04 4.86 13.89
CA PHE A 128 -10.49 4.88 13.72
C PHE A 128 -11.15 4.26 14.96
N TYR A 129 -12.08 4.99 15.59
CA TYR A 129 -12.87 4.54 16.76
C TYR A 129 -14.23 4.01 16.33
#